data_AF-A0A963NSY8-F1
#
_entry.id   AF-A0A963NSY8-F1
#
_cell.length_a   1.000
_cell.length_b   1.000
_cell.length_c   1.000
_cell.angle_alpha   90.00
_cell.angle_beta   90.00
_cell.angle_gamma   90.00
#
_symmetry.space_group_name_H-M   'P 1'
#
loop_
_entity.id
_entity.type
_entity.pdbx_description
1 polymer ?
#
loop_
_entity_poly.entity_id
_entity_poly.type
_entity_poly.pdbx_seq_one_letter_code
_entity_poly.pdbx_strand_id
1 'polypeptide(L)'
;MNEFMLKYSWTSFIRMLVLFLAAWFIPVAVAKASSLENLAQSLTKIRGEVEALQTELDLEKEKHASRITALSSQLADLSVEERRQKTAIEKLEHSLAKLSEASLQAEQSGEQLKPILLKVLAAYKHYVLTGFPFKIEDRIKAINTLEDNLTNQLVDPNKAVNQAWALIEDEIRLSKENGLYQQTISLDGEKVLADVAKLGTVF
;
A
#
# COMPACT_ATOMS: atom_id res chain seq x y z
N MET A 1 -53.44 95.04 -77.12
CA MET A 1 -52.22 94.23 -77.17
C MET A 1 -51.56 94.31 -75.79
N ASN A 2 -51.24 93.17 -75.17
CA ASN A 2 -50.57 92.98 -73.85
C ASN A 2 -51.44 92.69 -72.60
N GLU A 3 -52.39 91.75 -72.69
CA GLU A 3 -52.99 91.09 -71.51
C GLU A 3 -52.49 89.64 -71.27
N PHE A 4 -51.61 89.12 -72.13
CA PHE A 4 -51.28 87.67 -72.15
C PHE A 4 -49.93 87.27 -71.54
N MET A 5 -49.05 88.20 -71.16
CA MET A 5 -47.69 87.87 -70.69
C MET A 5 -47.51 87.80 -69.16
N LEU A 6 -48.47 88.27 -68.35
CA LEU A 6 -48.30 88.33 -66.89
C LEU A 6 -48.88 87.14 -66.12
N LYS A 7 -49.76 86.33 -66.72
CA LYS A 7 -50.42 85.19 -66.04
C LYS A 7 -49.59 83.89 -66.04
N TYR A 8 -48.58 83.77 -66.90
CA TYR A 8 -47.79 82.53 -67.06
C TYR A 8 -46.65 82.39 -66.03
N SER A 9 -46.28 83.47 -65.34
CA SER A 9 -45.25 83.48 -64.29
C SER A 9 -45.77 82.99 -62.92
N TRP A 10 -47.06 83.20 -62.62
CA TRP A 10 -47.62 82.89 -61.30
C TRP A 10 -48.01 81.41 -61.13
N THR A 11 -48.55 80.76 -62.17
CA THR A 11 -48.97 79.35 -62.10
C THR A 11 -47.79 78.37 -62.00
N SER A 12 -46.62 78.73 -62.56
CA SER A 12 -45.36 77.99 -62.36
C SER A 12 -44.84 78.11 -60.93
N PHE A 13 -45.00 79.27 -60.28
CA PHE A 13 -44.57 79.47 -58.89
C PHE A 13 -45.39 78.62 -57.90
N ILE A 14 -46.70 78.49 -58.11
CA ILE A 14 -47.58 77.68 -57.26
C ILE A 14 -47.29 76.18 -57.42
N ARG A 15 -47.01 75.71 -58.65
CA ARG A 15 -46.61 74.30 -58.89
C ARG A 15 -45.24 73.98 -58.30
N MET A 16 -44.29 74.93 -58.32
CA MET A 16 -43.00 74.77 -57.66
C MET A 16 -43.14 74.73 -56.13
N LEU A 17 -44.05 75.54 -55.57
CA LEU A 17 -44.31 75.60 -54.12
C LEU A 17 -45.02 74.34 -53.58
N VAL A 18 -45.92 73.73 -54.35
CA VAL A 18 -46.56 72.44 -54.00
C VAL A 18 -45.58 71.26 -54.11
N LEU A 19 -44.66 71.28 -55.08
CA LEU A 19 -43.56 70.31 -55.15
C LEU A 19 -42.55 70.49 -54.00
N PHE A 20 -42.32 71.73 -53.57
CA PHE A 20 -41.47 72.01 -52.40
C PHE A 20 -42.13 71.58 -51.08
N LEU A 21 -43.46 71.71 -50.95
CA LEU A 21 -44.19 71.26 -49.76
C LEU A 21 -44.26 69.72 -49.65
N ALA A 22 -44.42 69.01 -50.78
CA ALA A 22 -44.39 67.55 -50.80
C ALA A 22 -42.98 66.98 -50.51
N ALA A 23 -41.92 67.68 -50.92
CA ALA A 23 -40.54 67.33 -50.57
C ALA A 23 -40.23 67.53 -49.07
N TRP A 24 -41.02 68.33 -48.35
CA TRP A 24 -40.81 68.60 -46.93
C TRP A 24 -41.46 67.58 -45.98
N PHE A 25 -42.35 66.72 -46.48
CA PHE A 25 -43.00 65.65 -45.69
C PHE A 25 -42.25 64.31 -45.69
N ILE A 26 -41.27 64.14 -46.57
CA ILE A 26 -40.42 62.94 -46.66
C ILE A 26 -39.41 62.78 -45.48
N PRO A 27 -38.76 63.84 -44.92
CA PRO A 27 -37.71 63.65 -43.91
C PRO A 27 -38.23 63.16 -42.54
N VAL A 28 -39.52 63.30 -42.23
CA VAL A 28 -40.08 62.88 -40.93
C VAL A 28 -40.30 61.35 -40.86
N ALA A 29 -40.61 60.71 -42.00
CA ALA A 29 -40.75 59.26 -42.07
C ALA A 29 -39.39 58.54 -41.98
N VAL A 30 -38.35 59.12 -42.59
CA VAL A 30 -36.98 58.56 -42.59
C VAL A 30 -36.35 58.60 -41.21
N ALA A 31 -36.56 59.68 -40.43
CA ALA A 31 -36.04 59.80 -39.07
C ALA A 31 -36.73 58.85 -38.06
N LYS A 32 -38.02 58.54 -38.25
CA LYS A 32 -38.74 57.55 -37.43
C LYS A 32 -38.30 56.13 -37.77
N ALA A 33 -38.09 55.83 -39.06
CA ALA A 33 -37.57 54.54 -39.52
C ALA A 33 -36.15 54.27 -38.99
N SER A 34 -35.25 55.26 -38.97
CA SER A 34 -33.90 55.09 -38.43
C SER A 34 -33.87 54.85 -36.91
N SER A 35 -34.79 55.48 -36.15
CA SER A 35 -34.91 55.22 -34.71
C SER A 35 -35.46 53.83 -34.40
N LEU A 36 -36.42 53.35 -35.20
CA LEU A 36 -36.97 52.00 -35.10
C LEU A 36 -35.94 50.93 -35.51
N GLU A 37 -35.15 51.20 -36.55
CA GLU A 37 -34.07 50.34 -37.00
C GLU A 37 -32.97 50.22 -35.92
N ASN A 38 -32.57 51.32 -35.30
CA ASN A 38 -31.60 51.30 -34.20
C ASN A 38 -32.11 50.52 -32.97
N LEU A 39 -33.40 50.65 -32.63
CA LEU A 39 -34.04 49.87 -31.57
C LEU A 39 -34.11 48.37 -31.93
N ALA A 40 -34.49 48.04 -33.17
CA ALA A 40 -34.49 46.66 -33.68
C ALA A 40 -33.09 46.05 -33.69
N GLN A 41 -32.06 46.83 -34.04
CA GLN A 41 -30.66 46.42 -34.02
C GLN A 41 -30.17 46.19 -32.58
N SER A 42 -30.54 47.07 -31.63
CA SER A 42 -30.21 46.89 -30.21
C SER A 42 -30.92 45.69 -29.59
N LEU A 43 -32.18 45.43 -29.95
CA LEU A 43 -32.95 44.25 -29.53
C LEU A 43 -32.29 42.97 -30.05
N THR A 44 -31.88 42.97 -31.33
CA THR A 44 -31.19 41.84 -31.95
C THR A 44 -29.83 41.58 -31.28
N LYS A 45 -29.11 42.65 -30.93
CA LYS A 45 -27.84 42.55 -30.20
C LYS A 45 -28.01 42.00 -28.78
N ILE A 46 -28.96 42.54 -28.01
CA ILE A 46 -29.24 42.06 -26.64
C ILE A 46 -29.73 40.61 -26.69
N ARG A 47 -30.54 40.24 -27.68
CA ARG A 47 -30.96 38.84 -27.87
C ARG A 47 -29.76 37.94 -28.17
N GLY A 48 -28.84 38.36 -29.03
CA GLY A 48 -27.60 37.64 -29.30
C GLY A 48 -26.70 37.52 -28.05
N GLU A 49 -26.59 38.58 -27.24
CA GLU A 49 -25.85 38.58 -25.98
C GLU A 49 -26.50 37.65 -24.94
N VAL A 50 -27.83 37.65 -24.83
CA VAL A 50 -28.58 36.74 -23.94
C VAL A 50 -28.43 35.29 -24.41
N GLU A 51 -28.54 35.02 -25.71
CA GLU A 51 -28.33 33.69 -26.28
C GLU A 51 -26.88 33.21 -26.03
N ALA A 52 -25.88 34.08 -26.22
CA ALA A 52 -24.48 33.76 -25.91
C ALA A 52 -24.25 33.50 -24.40
N LEU A 53 -24.80 34.34 -23.53
CA LEU A 53 -24.72 34.15 -22.07
C LEU A 53 -25.44 32.88 -21.62
N GLN A 54 -26.57 32.54 -22.25
CA GLN A 54 -27.26 31.27 -21.99
C GLN A 54 -26.39 30.08 -22.39
N THR A 55 -25.73 30.13 -23.55
CA THR A 55 -24.82 29.04 -23.95
C THR A 55 -23.63 28.91 -23.01
N GLU A 56 -23.02 30.01 -22.57
CA GLU A 56 -21.90 29.97 -21.62
C GLU A 56 -22.34 29.43 -20.25
N LEU A 57 -23.52 29.85 -19.78
CA LEU A 57 -24.11 29.37 -18.53
C LEU A 57 -24.36 27.86 -18.59
N ASP A 58 -24.88 27.35 -19.71
CA ASP A 58 -25.15 25.92 -19.88
C ASP A 58 -23.85 25.12 -19.99
N LEU A 59 -22.83 25.62 -20.68
CA LEU A 59 -21.49 25.01 -20.70
C LEU A 59 -20.85 24.96 -19.32
N GLU A 60 -20.94 26.03 -18.52
CA GLU A 60 -20.35 26.04 -17.19
C GLU A 60 -21.13 25.13 -16.23
N LYS A 61 -22.46 25.07 -16.34
CA LYS A 61 -23.28 24.07 -15.62
C LYS A 61 -22.87 22.65 -15.98
N GLU A 62 -22.67 22.35 -17.26
CA GLU A 62 -22.24 21.02 -17.71
C GLU A 62 -20.85 20.67 -17.16
N LYS A 63 -19.89 21.60 -17.21
CA LYS A 63 -18.56 21.42 -16.59
C LYS A 63 -18.67 21.18 -15.08
N HIS A 64 -19.50 21.94 -14.37
CA HIS A 64 -19.72 21.75 -12.94
C HIS A 64 -20.36 20.38 -12.64
N ALA A 65 -21.38 19.98 -13.39
CA ALA A 65 -22.01 18.67 -13.25
C ALA A 65 -21.00 17.53 -13.50
N SER A 66 -20.15 17.67 -14.52
CA SER A 66 -19.05 16.74 -14.82
C SER A 66 -18.05 16.66 -13.66
N ARG A 67 -17.59 17.80 -13.14
CA ARG A 67 -16.66 17.84 -11.98
C ARG A 67 -17.27 17.20 -10.73
N ILE A 68 -18.52 17.50 -10.41
CA ILE A 68 -19.21 16.90 -9.26
C ILE A 68 -19.30 15.38 -9.41
N THR A 69 -19.64 14.89 -10.60
CA THR A 69 -19.71 13.46 -10.88
C THR A 69 -18.34 12.80 -10.70
N ALA A 70 -17.27 13.38 -11.24
CA ALA A 70 -15.91 12.87 -11.09
C ALA A 70 -15.44 12.86 -9.63
N LEU A 71 -15.67 13.94 -8.87
CA LEU A 71 -15.33 14.03 -7.45
C LEU A 71 -16.14 13.04 -6.61
N SER A 72 -17.41 12.81 -6.94
CA SER A 72 -18.25 11.83 -6.25
C SER A 72 -17.77 10.40 -6.46
N SER A 73 -17.27 10.08 -7.66
CA SER A 73 -16.64 8.79 -7.95
C SER A 73 -15.35 8.62 -7.16
N GLN A 74 -14.49 9.64 -7.14
CA GLN A 74 -13.24 9.59 -6.38
C GLN A 74 -13.49 9.42 -4.88
N LEU A 75 -14.50 10.11 -4.33
CA LEU A 75 -14.90 9.96 -2.93
C LEU A 75 -15.41 8.55 -2.64
N ALA A 76 -16.21 7.96 -3.55
CA ALA A 76 -16.66 6.59 -3.42
C ALA A 76 -15.47 5.60 -3.41
N ASP A 77 -14.54 5.76 -4.35
CA ASP A 77 -13.33 4.92 -4.44
C ASP A 77 -12.47 5.02 -3.18
N LEU A 78 -12.22 6.23 -2.69
CA LEU A 78 -11.47 6.46 -1.46
C LEU A 78 -12.16 5.86 -0.23
N SER A 79 -13.50 5.95 -0.14
CA SER A 79 -14.25 5.35 0.96
C SER A 79 -14.20 3.83 0.97
N VAL A 80 -14.11 3.20 -0.21
CA VAL A 80 -13.93 1.75 -0.34
C VAL A 80 -12.52 1.36 0.10
N GLU A 81 -11.51 2.15 -0.29
CA GLU A 81 -10.13 1.89 0.09
C GLU A 81 -9.89 2.08 1.59
N GLU A 82 -10.48 3.10 2.20
CA GLU A 82 -10.47 3.31 3.66
C GLU A 82 -11.04 2.08 4.39
N ARG A 83 -12.19 1.56 3.94
CA ARG A 83 -12.79 0.35 4.54
C ARG A 83 -11.90 -0.87 4.40
N ARG A 84 -11.23 -1.04 3.26
CA ARG A 84 -10.27 -2.13 3.03
C ARG A 84 -9.09 -2.02 3.97
N GLN A 85 -8.51 -0.83 4.10
CA GLN A 85 -7.38 -0.57 5.00
C GLN A 85 -7.77 -0.82 6.46
N LYS A 86 -8.95 -0.34 6.89
CA LYS A 86 -9.46 -0.62 8.23
C LYS A 86 -9.59 -2.12 8.50
N THR A 87 -10.17 -2.87 7.57
CA THR A 87 -10.28 -4.33 7.69
C THR A 87 -8.89 -5.00 7.73
N ALA A 88 -7.93 -4.48 6.97
CA ALA A 88 -6.56 -4.98 6.99
C ALA A 88 -5.88 -4.72 8.35
N ILE A 89 -6.07 -3.53 8.93
CA ILE A 89 -5.57 -3.18 10.26
C ILE A 89 -6.17 -4.11 11.31
N GLU A 90 -7.49 -4.31 11.33
CA GLU A 90 -8.15 -5.21 12.29
C GLU A 90 -7.61 -6.65 12.19
N LYS A 91 -7.37 -7.14 10.97
CA LYS A 91 -6.74 -8.45 10.75
C LYS A 91 -5.31 -8.50 11.27
N LEU A 92 -4.52 -7.45 11.05
CA LEU A 92 -3.14 -7.36 11.53
C LEU A 92 -3.10 -7.32 13.06
N GLU A 93 -3.94 -6.51 13.70
CA GLU A 93 -4.06 -6.46 15.17
C GLU A 93 -4.40 -7.82 15.76
N HIS A 94 -5.37 -8.52 15.17
CA HIS A 94 -5.73 -9.86 15.61
C HIS A 94 -4.59 -10.88 15.38
N SER A 95 -3.83 -10.74 14.30
CA SER A 95 -2.65 -11.58 14.08
C SER A 95 -1.53 -11.30 15.09
N LEU A 96 -1.32 -10.03 15.46
CA LEU A 96 -0.37 -9.63 16.49
C LEU A 96 -0.77 -10.17 17.86
N ALA A 97 -2.05 -10.06 18.22
CA ALA A 97 -2.57 -10.62 19.46
C ALA A 97 -2.30 -12.14 19.55
N LYS A 98 -2.63 -12.89 18.48
CA LYS A 98 -2.37 -14.34 18.41
C LYS A 98 -0.89 -14.68 18.51
N LEU A 99 -0.03 -13.94 17.82
CA LEU A 99 1.42 -14.17 17.88
C LEU A 99 1.98 -13.86 19.27
N SER A 100 1.50 -12.82 19.93
CA SER A 100 1.91 -12.47 21.30
C SER A 100 1.46 -13.52 22.32
N GLU A 101 0.25 -14.07 22.17
CA GLU A 101 -0.22 -15.16 23.04
C GLU A 101 0.62 -16.42 22.82
N ALA A 102 0.90 -16.77 21.56
CA ALA A 102 1.76 -17.90 21.22
C ALA A 102 3.20 -17.73 21.75
N SER A 103 3.77 -16.52 21.71
CA SER A 103 5.10 -16.27 22.27
C SER A 103 5.13 -16.41 23.78
N LEU A 104 4.12 -15.89 24.50
CA LEU A 104 4.02 -16.07 25.95
C LEU A 104 3.87 -17.54 26.34
N GLN A 105 3.05 -18.31 25.61
CA GLN A 105 2.91 -19.75 25.84
C GLN A 105 4.23 -20.49 25.56
N ALA A 106 4.97 -20.10 24.51
CA ALA A 106 6.26 -20.69 24.18
C ALA A 106 7.33 -20.36 25.24
N GLU A 107 7.34 -19.15 25.77
CA GLU A 107 8.23 -18.74 26.88
C GLU A 107 7.92 -19.54 28.15
N GLN A 108 6.64 -19.63 28.55
CA GLN A 108 6.22 -20.43 29.71
C GLN A 108 6.59 -21.91 29.55
N SER A 109 6.39 -22.48 28.35
CA SER A 109 6.78 -23.85 28.05
C SER A 109 8.30 -24.02 28.10
N GLY A 110 9.06 -23.06 27.55
CA GLY A 110 10.52 -23.06 27.58
C GLY A 110 11.11 -23.01 28.99
N GLU A 111 10.55 -22.17 29.87
CA GLU A 111 10.94 -22.08 31.27
C GLU A 111 10.71 -23.40 32.03
N GLN A 112 9.60 -24.09 31.74
CA GLN A 112 9.32 -25.41 32.31
C GLN A 112 10.23 -26.52 31.77
N LEU A 113 10.64 -26.42 30.50
CA LEU A 113 11.50 -27.40 29.84
C LEU A 113 12.96 -27.31 30.29
N LYS A 114 13.47 -26.11 30.58
CA LYS A 114 14.87 -25.90 31.03
C LYS A 114 15.30 -26.83 32.18
N PRO A 115 14.61 -26.89 33.34
CA PRO A 115 15.02 -27.76 34.44
C PRO A 115 14.91 -29.24 34.12
N ILE A 116 13.98 -29.65 33.24
CA ILE A 116 13.85 -31.03 32.79
C ILE A 116 15.04 -31.39 31.89
N LEU A 117 15.37 -30.53 30.94
CA LEU A 117 16.49 -30.74 30.02
C LEU A 117 17.82 -30.83 30.76
N LEU A 118 18.06 -29.99 31.76
CA LEU A 118 19.26 -30.08 32.61
C LEU A 118 19.37 -31.43 33.34
N LYS A 119 18.25 -31.96 33.86
CA LYS A 119 18.22 -33.30 34.47
C LYS A 119 18.55 -34.40 33.45
N VAL A 120 18.01 -34.30 32.24
CA VAL A 120 18.28 -35.26 31.15
C VAL A 120 19.75 -35.21 30.74
N LEU A 121 20.33 -34.02 30.56
CA LEU A 121 21.75 -33.87 30.23
C LEU A 121 22.66 -34.39 31.33
N ALA A 122 22.31 -34.18 32.61
CA ALA A 122 23.05 -34.74 33.74
C ALA A 122 23.00 -36.29 33.74
N ALA A 123 21.83 -36.88 33.50
CA ALA A 123 21.68 -38.34 33.38
C ALA A 123 22.47 -38.89 32.18
N TYR A 124 22.46 -38.18 31.05
CA TYR A 124 23.21 -38.55 29.86
C TYR A 124 24.73 -38.47 30.08
N LYS A 125 25.21 -37.43 30.75
CA LYS A 125 26.61 -37.29 31.15
C LYS A 125 27.05 -38.44 32.06
N HIS A 126 26.21 -38.85 33.00
CA HIS A 126 26.48 -40.02 33.83
C HIS A 126 26.59 -41.30 33.00
N TYR A 127 25.65 -41.51 32.06
CA TYR A 127 25.68 -42.65 31.14
C TYR A 127 26.97 -42.70 30.31
N VAL A 128 27.43 -41.57 29.77
CA VAL A 128 28.68 -41.49 28.98
C VAL A 128 29.92 -41.82 29.81
N LEU A 129 29.94 -41.44 31.09
CA LEU A 129 31.05 -41.73 32.01
C LEU A 129 31.11 -43.21 32.43
N THR A 130 29.95 -43.84 32.62
CA THR A 130 29.86 -45.26 33.00
C THR A 130 29.84 -46.21 31.81
N GLY A 131 29.60 -45.67 30.61
CA GLY A 131 29.39 -46.41 29.39
C GLY A 131 30.68 -46.71 28.63
N PHE A 132 30.57 -46.74 27.30
CA PHE A 132 31.65 -47.15 26.43
C PHE A 132 32.85 -46.18 26.46
N PRO A 133 34.09 -46.64 26.72
CA PRO A 133 35.25 -45.76 26.91
C PRO A 133 35.89 -45.28 25.61
N PHE A 134 35.12 -44.56 24.78
CA PHE A 134 35.59 -44.05 23.48
C PHE A 134 35.25 -42.58 23.33
N LYS A 135 36.24 -41.77 22.96
CA LYS A 135 36.09 -40.31 22.79
C LYS A 135 35.27 -39.64 23.91
N ILE A 136 35.47 -40.09 25.15
CA ILE A 136 34.70 -39.61 26.31
C ILE A 136 34.84 -38.10 26.45
N GLU A 137 36.05 -37.57 26.26
CA GLU A 137 36.35 -36.14 26.37
C GLU A 137 35.52 -35.29 25.38
N ASP A 138 35.47 -35.69 24.10
CA ASP A 138 34.72 -34.98 23.06
C ASP A 138 33.22 -34.97 23.35
N ARG A 139 32.68 -36.12 23.77
CA ARG A 139 31.25 -36.26 24.09
C ARG A 139 30.86 -35.44 25.31
N ILE A 140 31.64 -35.51 26.38
CA ILE A 140 31.41 -34.68 27.58
C ILE A 140 31.52 -33.19 27.24
N LYS A 141 32.48 -32.81 26.39
CA LYS A 141 32.61 -31.43 25.94
C LYS A 141 31.36 -30.97 25.18
N ALA A 142 30.80 -31.79 24.30
CA ALA A 142 29.57 -31.47 23.58
C ALA A 142 28.38 -31.28 24.54
N ILE A 143 28.22 -32.16 25.53
CA ILE A 143 27.18 -32.04 26.57
C ILE A 143 27.36 -30.78 27.40
N ASN A 144 28.57 -30.51 27.89
CA ASN A 144 28.86 -29.32 28.69
C ASN A 144 28.61 -28.04 27.88
N THR A 145 28.98 -28.02 26.59
CA THR A 145 28.74 -26.87 25.72
C THR A 145 27.24 -26.59 25.60
N LEU A 146 26.40 -27.63 25.47
CA LEU A 146 24.95 -27.49 25.44
C LEU A 146 24.38 -27.04 26.80
N GLU A 147 24.90 -27.56 27.90
CA GLU A 147 24.54 -27.18 29.26
C GLU A 147 24.88 -25.71 29.56
N ASP A 148 26.07 -25.25 29.17
CA ASP A 148 26.52 -23.87 29.29
C ASP A 148 25.67 -22.93 28.44
N ASN A 149 25.38 -23.32 27.19
CA ASN A 149 24.53 -22.54 26.28
C ASN A 149 23.10 -22.40 26.84
N LEU A 150 22.55 -23.44 27.46
CA LEU A 150 21.23 -23.42 28.08
C LEU A 150 21.22 -22.59 29.38
N THR A 151 22.30 -22.66 30.17
CA THR A 151 22.45 -21.92 31.42
C THR A 151 22.56 -20.42 31.15
N ASN A 152 23.41 -20.04 30.20
CA ASN A 152 23.66 -18.65 29.76
C ASN A 152 22.55 -18.09 28.84
N GLN A 153 21.45 -18.82 28.63
CA GLN A 153 20.32 -18.41 27.78
C GLN A 153 20.73 -18.07 26.33
N LEU A 154 21.78 -18.70 25.82
CA LEU A 154 22.25 -18.50 24.44
C LEU A 154 21.41 -19.28 23.41
N VAL A 155 20.66 -20.28 23.86
CA VAL A 155 19.81 -21.14 23.01
C VAL A 155 18.43 -21.26 23.63
N ASP A 156 17.39 -21.16 22.79
CA ASP A 156 16.00 -21.41 23.19
C ASP A 156 15.82 -22.85 23.69
N PRO A 157 15.15 -23.08 24.83
CA PRO A 157 14.98 -24.42 25.40
C PRO A 157 14.39 -25.45 24.42
N ASN A 158 13.45 -25.05 23.54
CA ASN A 158 12.87 -25.97 22.56
C ASN A 158 13.91 -26.40 21.52
N LYS A 159 14.77 -25.47 21.07
CA LYS A 159 15.88 -25.81 20.16
C LYS A 159 16.94 -26.67 20.85
N ALA A 160 17.20 -26.41 22.13
CA ALA A 160 18.15 -27.19 22.92
C ALA A 160 17.70 -28.65 23.10
N VAL A 161 16.39 -28.93 23.19
CA VAL A 161 15.85 -30.31 23.18
C VAL A 161 16.23 -31.04 21.90
N ASN A 162 16.06 -30.41 20.74
CA ASN A 162 16.42 -31.02 19.46
C ASN A 162 17.93 -31.30 19.37
N GLN A 163 18.76 -30.39 19.87
CA GLN A 163 20.21 -30.59 19.94
C GLN A 163 20.58 -31.73 20.89
N ALA A 164 19.93 -31.82 22.05
CA ALA A 164 20.14 -32.93 22.99
C ALA A 164 19.75 -34.27 22.35
N TRP A 165 18.64 -34.33 21.61
CA TRP A 165 18.23 -35.53 20.89
C TRP A 165 19.25 -35.94 19.82
N ALA A 166 19.78 -34.99 19.04
CA ALA A 166 20.83 -35.26 18.06
C ALA A 166 22.09 -35.84 18.71
N LEU A 167 22.50 -35.34 19.89
CA LEU A 167 23.63 -35.91 20.64
C LEU A 167 23.39 -37.35 21.10
N ILE A 168 22.16 -37.67 21.50
CA ILE A 168 21.76 -39.03 21.90
C ILE A 168 21.71 -39.95 20.68
N GLU A 169 21.19 -39.47 19.55
CA GLU A 169 21.17 -40.21 18.29
C GLU A 169 22.60 -40.51 17.80
N ASP A 170 23.49 -39.52 17.89
CA ASP A 170 24.90 -39.70 17.57
C ASP A 170 25.56 -40.74 18.47
N GLU A 171 25.21 -40.81 19.76
CA GLU A 171 25.69 -41.87 20.67
C GLU A 171 25.15 -43.26 20.31
N ILE A 172 23.88 -43.34 19.90
CA ILE A 172 23.29 -44.61 19.43
C ILE A 172 23.92 -45.05 18.11
N ARG A 173 24.20 -44.12 17.19
CA ARG A 173 24.93 -44.43 15.96
C ARG A 173 26.34 -44.90 16.30
N LEU A 174 27.00 -44.20 17.20
CA LEU A 174 28.33 -44.54 17.68
C LEU A 174 28.33 -45.97 18.26
N SER A 175 27.37 -46.38 19.07
CA SER A 175 27.38 -47.75 19.65
C SER A 175 27.25 -48.89 18.62
N LYS A 176 26.72 -48.61 17.41
CA LYS A 176 26.51 -49.61 16.35
C LYS A 176 27.65 -49.72 15.34
N GLU A 177 28.54 -48.73 15.27
CA GLU A 177 29.63 -48.71 14.30
C GLU A 177 30.84 -49.55 14.73
N ASN A 178 31.30 -50.41 13.83
CA ASN A 178 32.60 -51.09 13.91
C ASN A 178 33.65 -50.27 13.15
N GLY A 179 34.82 -50.05 13.74
CA GLY A 179 35.89 -49.32 13.06
C GLY A 179 37.20 -49.29 13.81
N LEU A 180 38.29 -49.02 13.08
CA LEU A 180 39.61 -48.77 13.65
C LEU A 180 39.82 -47.26 13.72
N TYR A 181 40.11 -46.73 14.91
CA TYR A 181 40.26 -45.29 15.13
C TYR A 181 41.56 -44.99 15.86
N GLN A 182 42.27 -43.94 15.45
CA GLN A 182 43.38 -43.40 16.22
C GLN A 182 42.84 -42.55 17.37
N GLN A 183 43.20 -42.93 18.59
CA GLN A 183 42.85 -42.17 19.79
C GLN A 183 44.07 -42.03 20.69
N THR A 184 44.23 -40.86 21.30
CA THR A 184 45.20 -40.67 22.37
C THR A 184 44.65 -41.27 23.65
N ILE A 185 45.33 -42.28 24.19
CA ILE A 185 45.01 -42.92 25.46
C ILE A 185 46.10 -42.55 26.48
N SER A 186 45.73 -42.48 27.76
CA SER A 186 46.72 -42.32 28.84
C SER A 186 47.14 -43.73 29.29
N LEU A 187 48.38 -44.10 29.00
CA LEU A 187 48.98 -45.36 29.44
C LEU A 187 50.09 -45.02 30.42
N ASP A 188 49.99 -45.46 31.67
CA ASP A 188 50.95 -45.17 32.75
C ASP A 188 51.27 -43.67 32.97
N GLY A 189 50.30 -42.79 32.68
CA GLY A 189 50.45 -41.33 32.84
C GLY A 189 51.00 -40.61 31.62
N GLU A 190 51.40 -41.31 30.57
CA GLU A 190 51.82 -40.73 29.30
C GLU A 190 50.71 -40.80 28.24
N LYS A 191 50.55 -39.73 27.47
CA LYS A 191 49.57 -39.65 26.37
C LYS A 191 50.16 -40.31 25.12
N VAL A 192 49.70 -41.51 24.80
CA VAL A 192 50.17 -42.30 23.66
C VAL A 192 49.08 -42.38 22.60
N LEU A 193 49.44 -42.17 21.33
CA LEU A 193 48.54 -42.38 20.20
C LEU A 193 48.43 -43.88 19.91
N ALA A 194 47.24 -44.45 20.05
CA ALA A 194 46.99 -45.86 19.84
C ALA A 194 45.88 -46.07 18.80
N ASP A 195 46.00 -47.15 18.02
CA ASP A 195 44.94 -47.64 17.14
C ASP A 195 43.95 -48.45 17.98
N VAL A 196 42.75 -47.91 18.19
CA VAL A 196 41.68 -48.52 18.98
C VAL A 196 40.68 -49.17 18.04
N ALA A 197 40.59 -50.49 18.09
CA ALA A 197 39.55 -51.26 17.41
C ALA A 197 38.26 -51.19 18.23
N LYS A 198 37.23 -50.58 17.64
CA LYS A 198 35.91 -50.49 18.23
C LYS A 198 35.01 -51.55 17.61
N LEU A 199 34.41 -52.35 18.48
CA LEU A 199 33.41 -53.35 18.14
C LEU A 199 32.05 -52.84 18.59
N GLY A 200 31.19 -52.52 17.64
CA GLY A 200 29.81 -52.16 17.88
C GLY A 200 29.02 -53.36 18.43
N THR A 201 28.09 -53.09 19.33
CA THR A 201 27.19 -54.12 19.88
C THR A 201 25.93 -54.20 19.03
N VAL A 202 25.55 -55.40 18.62
CA VAL A 202 24.24 -55.65 17.99
C VAL A 202 23.22 -55.77 19.13
N PHE A 203 22.45 -54.72 19.37
CA PHE A 203 21.22 -54.75 20.18
C PHE A 203 20.03 -54.36 19.31
#